data_AF-A0A9P5K1C9-F1
#
_entry.id   AF-A0A9P5K1C9-F1
#
_cell.length_a   1.000
_cell.length_b   1.000
_cell.length_c   1.000
_cell.angle_alpha   90.00
_cell.angle_beta   90.00
_cell.angle_gamma   90.00
#
_symmetry.space_group_name_H-M   'P 1'
#
loop_
_entity.id
_entity.type
_entity.pdbx_description
1 polymer ?
#
loop_
_entity_poly.entity_id
_entity_poly.type
_entity_poly.pdbx_seq_one_letter_code
_entity_poly.pdbx_strand_id
1 'polypeptide(L)' 'MYRHYKGRQSSPRQDLYLIGSVHTNRFRCIPEFVPHAIWLMTDPILDRGNCECEYCAKVPQRVIPENLGF' A
#
# COMPACT_ATOMS: atom_id res chain seq x y z
N MET A 1 -11.33 -0.10 -5.33
CA MET A 1 -10.99 -0.70 -4.02
C MET A 1 -11.98 -1.81 -3.73
N TYR A 2 -11.52 -2.93 -3.20
CA TYR A 2 -12.29 -4.16 -3.01
C TYR A 2 -12.26 -4.59 -1.54
N ARG A 3 -13.37 -5.15 -1.06
CA ARG A 3 -13.43 -5.76 0.28
C ARG A 3 -13.14 -7.26 0.15
N HIS A 4 -12.11 -7.74 0.81
CA HIS A 4 -11.72 -9.15 0.84
C HIS A 4 -12.08 -9.77 2.19
N TYR A 5 -12.79 -10.89 2.17
CA TYR A 5 -13.16 -11.64 3.37
C TYR A 5 -12.30 -12.89 3.48
N LYS A 6 -11.71 -13.14 4.65
CA LYS A 6 -10.87 -14.31 4.91
C LYS A 6 -11.10 -14.88 6.30
N GLY A 7 -11.12 -16.21 6.43
CA GLY A 7 -11.22 -16.89 7.72
C GLY A 7 -12.59 -17.49 8.00
N ARG A 8 -12.93 -17.67 9.28
CA ARG A 8 -14.16 -18.36 9.71
C ARG A 8 -15.40 -17.63 9.20
N GLN A 9 -16.36 -18.38 8.69
CA GLN A 9 -17.60 -17.84 8.11
C GLN A 9 -18.43 -17.03 9.12
N SER A 10 -18.38 -17.38 10.40
CA SER A 10 -19.11 -16.66 11.46
C SER A 10 -18.51 -15.31 11.85
N SER A 11 -17.22 -15.09 11.57
CA SER A 11 -16.53 -13.84 11.86
C SER A 11 -15.34 -13.67 10.91
N PRO A 12 -15.61 -13.41 9.62
CA PRO A 12 -14.55 -13.31 8.63
C PRO A 12 -13.73 -12.05 8.90
N ARG A 13 -12.40 -12.18 8.83
CA ARG A 13 -11.50 -11.03 8.77
C ARG A 13 -11.81 -10.24 7.50
N GLN A 14 -11.95 -8.93 7.63
CA GLN A 14 -12.21 -8.02 6.53
C GLN A 14 -10.93 -7.25 6.20
N ASP A 15 -10.37 -7.52 5.04
CA ASP A 15 -9.22 -6.80 4.50
C ASP A 15 -9.67 -5.88 3.36
N LEU A 16 -9.03 -4.72 3.21
CA LEU A 16 -9.31 -3.78 2.14
C LEU A 16 -8.22 -3.85 1.10
N TYR A 17 -8.56 -4.33 -0.10
CA TYR A 17 -7.61 -4.49 -1.18
C TYR A 17 -7.73 -3.36 -2.19
N LEU A 18 -6.62 -2.71 -2.49
CA LEU A 18 -6.49 -1.83 -3.64
C LEU A 18 -5.64 -2.53 -4.70
N ILE A 19 -6.18 -2.62 -5.92
CA ILE A 19 -5.57 -3.27 -7.08
C ILE A 19 -5.54 -2.23 -8.19
N GLY A 20 -4.50 -2.26 -9.03
CA GLY A 20 -4.37 -1.37 -10.19
C GLY A 20 -3.02 -0.70 -10.35
N SER A 21 -2.05 -0.94 -9.45
CA SER A 21 -0.67 -0.49 -9.68
C SER A 21 0.03 -1.43 -10.66
N VAL A 22 0.85 -0.87 -11.55
CA VAL A 22 1.72 -1.62 -12.47
C VAL A 22 2.85 -2.31 -11.70
N HIS A 23 3.24 -1.77 -10.55
CA HIS A 23 4.40 -2.23 -9.78
C HIS A 23 4.03 -3.12 -8.59
N THR A 24 2.75 -3.15 -8.20
CA THR A 24 2.27 -3.90 -7.03
C THR A 24 0.92 -4.53 -7.34
N ASN A 25 0.87 -5.86 -7.21
CA ASN A 25 -0.34 -6.62 -7.52
C ASN A 25 -1.55 -6.19 -6.66
N ARG A 26 -1.32 -5.90 -5.39
CA ARG A 26 -2.35 -5.45 -4.45
C ARG A 26 -1.75 -4.80 -3.20
N PHE A 27 -2.35 -3.71 -2.74
CA PHE A 27 -2.18 -3.18 -1.39
C PHE A 27 -3.31 -3.72 -0.52
N ARG A 28 -3.02 -4.19 0.69
CA ARG A 28 -3.96 -4.93 1.56
C ARG A 28 -4.49 -4.12 2.74
N CYS A 29 -3.93 -2.94 2.95
CA CYS A 29 -4.45 -1.94 3.86
C CYS A 29 -4.07 -0.53 3.39
N ILE A 30 -4.71 0.48 3.98
CA ILE A 30 -4.51 1.89 3.62
C ILE A 30 -3.05 2.33 3.81
N PRO A 31 -2.37 2.04 4.94
CA PRO A 31 -1.00 2.49 5.15
C PRO A 31 0.02 1.91 4.16
N GLU A 32 -0.26 0.74 3.56
CA GLU A 32 0.59 0.22 2.48
C GLU A 32 0.50 1.09 1.21
N PHE A 33 -0.66 1.73 0.96
CA PHE A 33 -0.91 2.51 -0.26
C PHE A 33 -0.55 3.99 -0.13
N VAL A 34 -0.74 4.62 1.03
CA VAL A 34 -0.46 6.04 1.27
C VAL A 34 0.88 6.53 0.70
N PRO A 35 2.05 5.91 1.01
CA PRO A 35 3.33 6.33 0.44
C PRO A 35 3.36 6.24 -1.10
N HIS A 36 2.69 5.24 -1.67
CA HIS A 36 2.60 5.08 -3.12
C HIS A 36 1.72 6.17 -3.76
N ALA A 37 0.63 6.55 -3.09
CA ALA A 37 -0.23 7.64 -3.53
C ALA A 37 0.47 8.99 -3.48
N ILE A 38 1.24 9.27 -2.42
CA ILE A 38 2.05 10.49 -2.30
C ILE A 38 3.04 10.58 -3.46
N TRP A 39 3.78 9.50 -3.73
CA TRP A 39 4.69 9.43 -4.87
C TRP A 39 3.96 9.71 -6.20
N LEU A 40 2.81 9.08 -6.46
CA LEU A 40 2.02 9.32 -7.67
C LEU A 40 1.55 10.77 -7.82
N MET A 41 1.31 11.48 -6.71
CA MET A 41 0.82 12.86 -6.71
C MET A 41 1.94 13.91 -6.75
N THR A 42 3.16 13.54 -6.34
CA THR A 42 4.24 14.50 -6.09
C THR A 42 5.47 14.30 -6.97
N ASP A 43 5.73 13.07 -7.46
CA ASP A 43 6.92 12.81 -8.26
C ASP A 43 6.72 13.31 -9.70
N PRO A 44 7.58 14.23 -10.18
CA PRO A 44 7.38 14.89 -11.48
C PRO A 44 7.64 13.97 -12.67
N ILE A 45 8.42 12.89 -12.48
CA ILE A 45 8.84 11.99 -13.56
C ILE A 45 8.27 10.58 -13.40
N LEU A 46 7.50 10.35 -12.33
CA LEU A 46 7.00 9.05 -11.91
C LEU A 46 8.10 7.98 -11.89
N ASP A 47 9.27 8.33 -11.33
CA ASP A 47 10.35 7.37 -11.13
C ASP A 47 10.06 6.51 -9.90
N ARG A 48 9.91 5.21 -10.12
CA ARG A 48 9.68 4.22 -9.06
C ARG A 48 10.77 4.25 -7.97
N GLY A 49 12.00 4.63 -8.31
CA GLY A 49 13.10 4.77 -7.35
C GLY A 49 12.80 5.74 -6.21
N ASN A 50 11.92 6.71 -6.44
CA ASN A 50 11.52 7.72 -5.45
C ASN A 50 10.32 7.29 -4.59
N CYS A 51 9.78 6.08 -4.83
CA CYS A 51 8.61 5.59 -4.11
C CYS A 51 9.00 4.83 -2.83
N GLU A 52 8.58 5.33 -1.68
CA GLU A 52 8.92 4.78 -0.36
C GLU A 52 7.93 3.72 0.15
N CYS A 53 6.99 3.24 -0.69
CA CYS A 53 6.06 2.19 -0.25
C CYS A 53 6.77 0.84 -0.04
N GLU A 54 6.18 -0.05 0.78
CA GLU A 54 6.83 -1.33 1.15
C GLU A 54 7.22 -2.18 -0.07
N TYR A 55 6.44 -2.07 -1.14
CA TYR A 55 6.62 -2.86 -2.35
C TYR A 55 7.68 -2.27 -3.29
N CYS A 56 7.77 -0.93 -3.38
CA CYS A 56 8.77 -0.26 -4.21
C CYS A 56 10.14 -0.28 -3.53
N ALA A 57 10.20 0.15 -2.26
CA ALA A 57 11.42 0.21 -1.47
C ALA A 57 11.86 -1.16 -0.91
N LYS A 58 10.99 -2.19 -0.97
CA LYS A 58 11.24 -3.53 -0.43
C LYS A 58 11.60 -3.52 1.06
N VAL A 59 11.05 -2.57 1.80
CA VAL A 59 11.22 -2.45 3.26
C VAL A 59 9.94 -2.92 3.97
N PRO A 60 10.03 -3.49 5.18
CA PRO A 60 8.85 -3.90 5.93
C PRO A 60 7.94 -2.71 6.25
N GLN A 61 6.61 -2.89 6.15
CA GLN A 61 5.62 -1.85 6.47
C GLN A 61 5.87 -1.15 7.80
N ARG A 62 6.35 -1.84 8.85
CA ARG A 62 6.61 -1.25 10.17
C ARG A 62 7.62 -0.08 10.18
N VAL A 63 8.47 0.04 9.17
CA VAL A 63 9.52 1.06 9.08
C VAL A 63 9.01 2.33 8.37
N ILE A 64 7.92 2.21 7.61
CA ILE A 64 7.38 3.26 6.75
C ILE A 64 6.55 4.33 7.48
N PRO A 65 5.67 4.00 8.46
CA PRO A 65 4.84 5.01 9.11
C PRO A 65 5.66 6.02 9.91
N GLU A 66 6.89 5.70 10.33
CA GLU A 66 7.80 6.65 10.98
C GLU A 66 8.15 7.86 10.08
N ASN A 67 8.17 7.68 8.75
CA ASN A 67 8.58 8.74 7.83
C ASN A 67 7.43 9.68 7.39
N LEU A 68 6.17 9.30 7.64
CA LEU A 68 4.99 10.02 7.14
C LEU A 68 4.30 10.89 8.20
N GLY A 69 4.78 10.89 9.45
CA GLY A 69 4.37 11.85 10.48
C GLY A 69 2.97 11.64 11.08
N PHE A 70 2.48 10.39 11.15
CA PHE A 70 1.23 10.03 11.83
C PHE A 70 1.46 9.09 13.01
#